data_AF-A0A2J0Q7G0-F1
#
_entry.id   AF-A0A2J0Q7G0-F1
#
_cell.length_a   1.000
_cell.length_b   1.000
_cell.length_c   1.000
_cell.angle_alpha   90.00
_cell.angle_beta   90.00
_cell.angle_gamma   90.00
#
_symmetry.space_group_name_H-M   'P 1'
#
loop_
_entity.id
_entity.type
_entity.pdbx_description
1 polymer ?
#
loop_
_entity_poly.entity_id
_entity_poly.type
_entity_poly.pdbx_seq_one_letter_code
_entity_poly.pdbx_strand_id
1 'polypeptide(L)' 'MPGKAIKGERFQIGEVWQSPRGFLYKVVDVAGKEAVLRLGTHGLGRKTKRWVDAISGWSLYVKEE' A
#
# COMPACT_ATOMS: atom_id res chain seq x y z
N MET A 1 -4.62 13.17 -14.25
CA MET A 1 -5.07 13.55 -12.90
C MET A 1 -4.21 12.79 -11.89
N PRO A 2 -3.47 13.42 -10.97
CA PRO A 2 -2.76 12.69 -9.92
C PRO A 2 -3.78 12.08 -8.96
N GLY A 3 -3.75 10.75 -8.80
CA GLY A 3 -4.67 10.01 -7.93
C GLY A 3 -4.64 10.50 -6.48
N LYS A 4 -5.77 10.37 -5.79
CA LYS A 4 -6.01 10.89 -4.45
C LYS A 4 -5.55 9.88 -3.40
N ALA A 5 -4.71 10.34 -2.48
CA ALA A 5 -4.29 9.54 -1.33
C ALA A 5 -5.17 9.86 -0.12
N ILE A 6 -5.77 8.83 0.49
CA ILE A 6 -6.62 8.94 1.69
C ILE A 6 -6.04 8.08 2.81
N LYS A 7 -6.30 8.39 4.09
CA LYS A 7 -5.85 7.53 5.19
C LYS A 7 -6.77 6.33 5.31
N GLY A 8 -6.24 5.12 5.12
CA GLY A 8 -6.93 3.88 5.47
C GLY A 8 -6.69 3.48 6.93
N GLU A 9 -7.29 2.38 7.38
CA GLU A 9 -7.16 1.87 8.76
C GLU A 9 -6.09 0.78 8.91
N ARG A 10 -5.87 -0.03 7.86
CA ARG A 10 -4.90 -1.13 7.81
C ARG A 10 -4.61 -1.55 6.37
N PHE A 11 -3.48 -2.19 6.11
CA PHE A 11 -3.17 -2.74 4.78
C PHE A 11 -4.11 -3.91 4.43
N GLN A 12 -4.78 -3.82 3.27
CA GLN A 12 -5.62 -4.91 2.73
C GLN A 12 -5.12 -5.36 1.36
N ILE A 13 -5.28 -6.66 1.07
CA ILE A 13 -4.84 -7.26 -0.21
C ILE A 13 -5.53 -6.55 -1.38
N GLY A 14 -4.76 -6.20 -2.41
CA GLY A 14 -5.24 -5.53 -3.62
C GLY A 14 -5.12 -4.02 -3.57
N GLU A 15 -5.05 -3.42 -2.38
CA GLU A 15 -4.88 -1.99 -2.21
C GLU A 15 -3.51 -1.50 -2.67
N VAL A 16 -3.46 -0.26 -3.14
CA VAL A 16 -2.20 0.45 -3.40
C VAL A 16 -2.06 1.52 -2.34
N TRP A 17 -0.89 1.59 -1.72
CA TRP A 17 -0.58 2.56 -0.69
C TRP A 17 0.62 3.41 -1.07
N GLN A 18 0.54 4.70 -0.79
CA GLN A 18 1.63 5.65 -0.87
C GLN A 18 2.38 5.67 0.45
N SER A 19 3.69 5.45 0.36
CA SER A 19 4.62 5.57 1.48
C SER A 19 4.88 7.03 1.85
N PRO A 20 5.37 7.33 3.07
CA PRO A 20 5.74 8.68 3.49
C PRO A 20 6.76 9.37 2.57
N ARG A 21 7.53 8.57 1.81
CA ARG A 21 8.54 9.06 0.85
C ARG A 21 7.97 9.29 -0.55
N GLY A 22 6.66 9.10 -0.74
CA GLY A 22 5.96 9.33 -2.01
C GLY A 22 5.87 8.12 -2.95
N PHE A 23 6.53 6.99 -2.65
CA PHE A 23 6.47 5.78 -3.48
C PHE A 23 5.17 4.99 -3.28
N LEU A 24 4.65 4.41 -4.37
CA LEU A 24 3.47 3.54 -4.34
C LEU A 24 3.86 2.07 -4.14
N TYR A 25 3.05 1.35 -3.39
CA TYR A 25 3.19 -0.08 -3.16
C TYR A 25 1.83 -0.77 -3.19
N LYS A 26 1.72 -1.86 -3.94
CA LYS A 26 0.53 -2.73 -3.91
C LYS A 26 0.66 -3.78 -2.82
N VAL A 27 -0.36 -3.94 -1.98
CA VAL A 27 -0.48 -5.06 -1.05
C VAL A 27 -0.87 -6.30 -1.86
N VAL A 28 -0.03 -7.33 -1.84
CA VAL A 28 -0.23 -8.56 -2.64
C VAL A 28 -0.62 -9.75 -1.79
N ASP A 29 -0.37 -9.69 -0.48
CA ASP A 29 -0.69 -10.76 0.46
C ASP A 29 -0.77 -10.21 1.89
N VAL A 30 -1.57 -10.85 2.74
CA VAL A 30 -1.69 -10.55 4.18
C VAL A 30 -1.78 -11.88 4.93
N ALA A 31 -0.77 -12.16 5.75
CA ALA A 31 -0.68 -13.35 6.57
C ALA A 31 -0.78 -12.96 8.05
N GLY A 32 -1.99 -13.05 8.61
CA GLY A 32 -2.27 -12.66 9.98
C GLY A 32 -2.00 -11.18 10.24
N LYS A 33 -0.91 -10.87 10.94
CA LYS A 33 -0.48 -9.50 11.26
C LYS A 33 0.58 -8.94 10.32
N GLU A 34 1.05 -9.73 9.35
CA GLU A 34 2.01 -9.27 8.34
C GLU A 34 1.33 -9.00 7.00
N ALA A 35 1.59 -7.83 6.41
CA ALA A 35 1.27 -7.48 5.05
C ALA A 35 2.51 -7.57 4.16
N VAL A 36 2.34 -8.15 2.98
CA VAL A 36 3.34 -8.17 1.93
C VAL A 36 2.97 -7.12 0.90
N LEU A 37 3.86 -6.15 0.73
CA LEU A 37 3.71 -5.10 -0.27
C LEU A 37 4.76 -5.27 -1.37
N ARG A 38 4.44 -4.81 -2.57
CA ARG A 38 5.36 -4.76 -3.72
C ARG A 38 5.36 -3.38 -4.34
N LEU A 39 6.55 -2.88 -4.65
CA LEU A 39 6.71 -1.56 -5.25
C LEU A 39 5.90 -1.43 -6.56
N GLY A 40 5.28 -0.27 -6.73
CA GLY A 40 4.41 0.05 -7.87
C GLY A 40 2.95 -0.35 -7.65
N THR A 41 2.10 0.07 -8.59
CA THR A 41 0.65 -0.18 -8.61
C THR A 41 0.29 -1.58 -9.12
N HIS A 42 1.21 -2.26 -9.80
CA HIS A 42 0.95 -3.54 -10.46
C HIS A 42 1.38 -4.77 -9.64
N GLY A 43 2.13 -4.58 -8.53
CA GLY A 43 2.57 -5.69 -7.69
C GLY A 43 3.72 -6.53 -8.28
N LEU A 44 4.50 -5.96 -9.21
CA LEU A 44 5.64 -6.64 -9.84
C LEU A 44 7.00 -6.15 -9.33
N GLY A 45 7.02 -5.04 -8.59
CA GLY A 45 8.26 -4.48 -8.06
C GLY A 45 8.79 -5.20 -6.82
N ARG A 46 9.82 -4.59 -6.21
CA ARG A 46 10.50 -5.11 -5.02
C ARG A 46 9.52 -5.43 -3.89
N LYS A 47 9.63 -6.63 -3.33
CA LYS A 47 8.87 -7.11 -2.17
C LYS A 47 9.36 -6.43 -0.89
N THR A 48 8.43 -5.99 -0.06
CA THR A 48 8.66 -5.50 1.30
C THR A 48 7.58 -6.08 2.22
N LYS A 49 7.92 -6.32 3.48
CA LYS A 49 6.99 -6.81 4.50
C LYS A 49 6.79 -5.74 5.56
N ARG A 50 5.58 -5.60 6.05
CA ARG A 50 5.23 -4.69 7.16
C ARG A 50 4.15 -5.31 8.02
N TRP A 51 4.00 -4.81 9.24
CA TRP A 51 2.81 -5.08 10.03
C TRP A 51 1.57 -4.47 9.35
N VAL A 52 0.45 -5.17 9.42
CA VAL A 52 -0.84 -4.78 8.78
C VAL A 52 -1.34 -3.43 9.28
N ASP A 53 -1.04 -3.08 10.54
CA ASP A 53 -1.39 -1.84 11.23
C ASP A 53 -0.28 -0.77 11.18
N ALA A 54 0.90 -1.06 10.62
CA ALA A 54 2.01 -0.12 10.51
C ALA A 54 1.82 0.88 9.34
N ILE A 55 0.66 1.53 9.31
CA ILE A 55 0.20 2.49 8.31
C ILE A 55 0.57 3.95 8.65
N SER A 56 1.31 4.19 9.73
CA SER A 56 1.72 5.54 10.13
C SER A 56 2.51 6.23 9.02
N GLY A 57 1.98 7.37 8.53
CA GLY A 57 2.53 8.13 7.40
C GLY A 57 2.28 7.52 6.02
N TRP A 58 1.54 6.40 5.94
CA TRP A 58 1.07 5.83 4.68
C TRP A 58 -0.33 6.36 4.35
N SER A 59 -0.68 6.35 3.07
CA SER A 59 -2.02 6.73 2.60
C SER A 59 -2.45 5.82 1.47
N LEU A 60 -3.67 5.30 1.55
CA LEU A 60 -4.31 4.51 0.52
C LEU A 60 -4.45 5.35 -0.74
N TYR A 61 -3.93 4.84 -1.85
CA TYR A 61 -3.98 5.48 -3.16
C TYR A 61 -5.21 4.97 -3.92
N VAL A 62 -6.13 5.87 -4.24
CA VAL A 62 -7.28 5.59 -5.08
C VAL A 62 -7.06 6.28 -6.42
N LYS A 63 -7.02 5.50 -7.49
CA LYS A 63 -7.03 6.04 -8.85
C LYS A 63 -8.48 6.38 -9.17
N GLU A 64 -8.82 7.67 -9.22
CA GLU A 64 -10.09 8.10 -9.81
C GLU A 64 -10.06 7.74 -11.31
N GLU A 65 -11.08 7.01 -11.77
CA GLU A 65 -11.35 6.73 -13.19
C GLU A 65 -11.93 7.95 -13.91
#